data_AF-A0A812UF48-F1
#
_entry.id   AF-A0A812UF48-F1
#
_cell.length_a   1.000
_cell.length_b   1.000
_cell.length_c   1.000
_cell.angle_alpha   90.00
_cell.angle_beta   90.00
_cell.angle_gamma   90.00
#
_symmetry.space_group_name_H-M   'P 1'
#
loop_
_entity.id
_entity.type
_entity.pdbx_description
1 polymer ?
#
loop_
_entity_poly.entity_id
_entity_poly.type
_entity_poly.pdbx_seq_one_letter_code
_entity_poly.pdbx_strand_id
1 'polypeptide(L)'
;MYEAGGTIFWADVAGSMDPGEELALEEVSWKEIFDVEEKMMPSIDKPLYFKNPFPVYDVSANLAHKDTWPAGLRLMRGHLPLLAWYMAMARALVQNDEKRVNQLFNMGMTLTLRAYTLKGQELLLKSLIESESVKIPELADSFQDFSYKVMRIQTKYISEGEEIKQSQLLNLLQADGVRFNGASVNKTMLQGAIAVATTLDPVDGVKILTRIHREHGRDILSNGYAKLARVTQIASKQATLYSQRSVTDDSVQDLGRSLLQYTLESLYIALKREQCEPSLLGQ
;
A
#
# COMPACT_ATOMS: atom_id res chain seq x y z
N MET A 1 -6.37 21.40 -6.44
CA MET A 1 -7.15 20.15 -6.32
C MET A 1 -8.38 20.30 -7.18
N TYR A 2 -8.64 19.35 -8.08
CA TYR A 2 -9.83 19.31 -8.93
C TYR A 2 -10.57 18.00 -8.63
N GLU A 3 -11.88 18.08 -8.37
CA GLU A 3 -12.74 16.92 -8.15
C GLU A 3 -13.87 16.97 -9.17
N ALA A 4 -14.03 15.89 -9.94
CA ALA A 4 -15.06 15.79 -10.96
C ALA A 4 -15.63 14.37 -11.01
N GLY A 5 -16.88 14.28 -11.50
CA GLY A 5 -17.41 13.02 -11.99
C GLY A 5 -16.50 12.52 -13.12
N GLY A 6 -15.92 11.34 -12.92
CA GLY A 6 -15.03 10.70 -13.87
C GLY A 6 -15.60 9.39 -14.36
N THR A 7 -14.80 8.67 -15.12
CA THR A 7 -15.11 7.28 -15.50
C THR A 7 -13.90 6.42 -15.21
N ILE A 8 -14.12 5.12 -15.03
CA ILE A 8 -13.02 4.16 -14.88
C ILE A 8 -12.01 4.20 -16.03
N PHE A 9 -12.44 4.61 -17.22
CA PHE A 9 -11.60 4.72 -18.41
C PHE A 9 -10.60 5.88 -18.36
N TRP A 10 -10.71 6.78 -17.38
CA TRP A 10 -9.75 7.87 -17.19
C TRP A 10 -8.55 7.42 -16.34
N ALA A 11 -8.75 6.40 -15.50
CA ALA A 11 -7.73 5.86 -14.62
C ALA A 11 -6.86 4.83 -15.35
N ASP A 12 -5.55 5.00 -15.29
CA ASP A 12 -4.59 4.03 -15.80
C ASP A 12 -4.17 3.08 -14.69
N VAL A 13 -4.97 2.05 -14.42
CA VAL A 13 -4.68 1.11 -13.33
C VAL A 13 -3.36 0.36 -13.57
N ALA A 14 -3.08 -0.02 -14.83
CA ALA A 14 -1.89 -0.80 -15.18
C ALA A 14 -0.60 0.04 -15.11
N GLY A 15 -0.59 1.24 -15.70
CA GLY A 15 0.54 2.15 -15.61
C GLY A 15 0.68 2.81 -14.23
N SER A 16 -0.35 2.73 -13.39
CA SER A 16 -0.20 3.05 -11.96
C SER A 16 0.60 1.98 -11.24
N MET A 17 0.40 0.69 -11.55
CA MET A 17 1.14 -0.42 -10.93
C MET A 17 2.63 -0.47 -11.31
N ASP A 18 3.01 0.22 -12.38
CA ASP A 18 4.41 0.48 -12.74
C ASP A 18 4.69 1.99 -12.66
N PRO A 19 4.61 2.61 -11.47
CA PRO A 19 4.59 4.07 -11.34
C PRO A 19 5.95 4.72 -11.66
N GLY A 20 6.99 3.92 -11.90
CA GLY A 20 8.37 4.35 -11.69
C GLY A 20 8.70 4.51 -10.20
N GLU A 21 9.83 5.16 -9.89
CA GLU A 21 10.40 5.23 -8.53
C GLU A 21 9.60 6.04 -7.49
N GLU A 22 8.41 6.58 -7.79
CA GLU A 22 7.81 7.60 -6.91
C GLU A 22 6.81 7.09 -5.87
N LEU A 23 5.94 6.12 -6.17
CA LEU A 23 4.97 5.58 -5.22
C LEU A 23 5.27 4.11 -4.90
N ALA A 24 5.38 3.77 -3.61
CA ALA A 24 5.29 2.37 -3.19
C ALA A 24 3.81 1.98 -3.25
N LEU A 25 3.48 1.04 -4.13
CA LEU A 25 2.12 0.57 -4.31
C LEU A 25 1.97 -0.85 -3.79
N GLU A 26 0.76 -1.09 -3.31
CA GLU A 26 0.29 -2.36 -2.80
C GLU A 26 0.33 -3.44 -3.89
N GLU A 27 1.05 -4.52 -3.65
CA GLU A 27 0.90 -5.75 -4.43
C GLU A 27 -0.44 -6.38 -4.11
N VAL A 28 -1.37 -6.29 -5.05
CA VAL A 28 -2.71 -6.83 -4.89
C VAL A 28 -2.75 -8.31 -5.31
N SER A 29 -3.22 -9.18 -4.44
CA SER A 29 -3.36 -10.60 -4.76
C SER A 29 -4.67 -10.92 -5.50
N TRP A 30 -4.68 -11.98 -6.30
CA TRP A 30 -5.90 -12.49 -6.95
C TRP A 30 -7.03 -12.78 -5.96
N LYS A 31 -6.69 -13.29 -4.77
CA LYS A 31 -7.67 -13.59 -3.73
C LYS A 31 -8.35 -12.31 -3.25
N GLU A 32 -7.60 -11.26 -2.92
CA GLU A 32 -8.16 -9.98 -2.49
C GLU A 32 -9.05 -9.37 -3.59
N ILE A 33 -8.65 -9.48 -4.86
CA ILE A 33 -9.45 -9.03 -6.00
C ILE A 33 -10.81 -9.72 -6.00
N PHE A 34 -10.85 -11.04 -5.84
CA PHE A 34 -12.11 -11.79 -5.82
C PHE A 34 -12.93 -11.53 -4.56
N ASP A 35 -12.30 -11.40 -3.40
CA ASP A 35 -12.98 -11.08 -2.13
C ASP A 35 -13.65 -9.69 -2.21
N VAL A 36 -12.95 -8.69 -2.76
CA VAL A 36 -13.49 -7.34 -2.99
C VAL A 36 -14.56 -7.36 -4.08
N GLU A 37 -14.39 -8.16 -5.13
CA GLU A 37 -15.40 -8.32 -6.16
C GLU A 37 -16.71 -8.85 -5.57
N GLU A 38 -16.66 -9.91 -4.77
CA GLU A 38 -17.83 -10.49 -4.11
C GLU A 38 -18.50 -9.48 -3.17
N LYS A 39 -17.70 -8.74 -2.39
CA LYS A 39 -18.19 -7.73 -1.44
C LYS A 39 -18.82 -6.51 -2.12
N MET A 40 -18.20 -6.00 -3.18
CA MET A 40 -18.63 -4.76 -3.85
C MET A 40 -19.68 -5.01 -4.92
N MET A 41 -19.71 -6.19 -5.51
CA MET A 41 -20.56 -6.53 -6.65
C MET A 41 -21.38 -7.82 -6.41
N PRO A 42 -22.07 -7.99 -5.26
CA PRO A 42 -22.62 -9.28 -4.84
C PRO A 42 -23.85 -9.77 -5.64
N SER A 43 -24.57 -8.90 -6.35
CA SER A 43 -25.86 -9.25 -6.94
C SER A 43 -26.12 -8.55 -8.27
N ILE A 44 -26.90 -9.22 -9.13
CA ILE A 44 -27.36 -8.75 -10.44
C ILE A 44 -28.68 -7.94 -10.32
N ASP A 45 -29.25 -7.78 -9.12
CA ASP A 45 -30.56 -7.10 -8.95
C ASP A 45 -30.46 -5.74 -8.25
N LYS A 46 -29.24 -5.31 -7.90
CA LYS A 46 -29.00 -4.02 -7.27
C LYS A 46 -28.12 -3.13 -8.16
N PRO A 47 -28.39 -1.82 -8.22
CA PRO A 47 -27.50 -0.89 -8.88
C PRO A 47 -26.14 -0.88 -8.16
N LEU A 48 -25.08 -0.92 -8.95
CA LEU A 48 -23.70 -0.91 -8.48
C LEU A 48 -23.10 0.48 -8.71
N TYR A 49 -22.33 0.97 -7.73
CA TYR A 49 -21.69 2.28 -7.80
C TYR A 49 -20.43 2.32 -6.95
N PHE A 50 -19.46 3.13 -7.38
CA PHE A 50 -18.30 3.45 -6.58
C PHE A 50 -18.67 4.50 -5.53
N LYS A 51 -18.47 4.16 -4.25
CA LYS A 51 -18.87 5.03 -3.12
C LYS A 51 -17.83 6.07 -2.74
N ASN A 52 -16.57 5.79 -3.02
CA ASN A 52 -15.45 6.60 -2.55
C ASN A 52 -14.77 7.28 -3.74
N PRO A 53 -14.25 8.50 -3.56
CA PRO A 53 -13.39 9.13 -4.55
C PRO A 53 -12.06 8.39 -4.64
N PHE A 54 -11.50 8.33 -5.85
CA PHE A 54 -10.20 7.75 -6.12
C PHE A 54 -9.19 8.87 -6.37
N PRO A 55 -8.17 9.02 -5.51
CA PRO A 55 -7.14 10.02 -5.70
C PRO A 55 -6.22 9.61 -6.84
N VAL A 56 -6.06 10.51 -7.80
CA VAL A 56 -5.19 10.34 -8.96
C VAL A 56 -4.20 11.50 -9.04
N TYR A 57 -3.07 11.26 -9.66
CA TYR A 57 -2.07 12.29 -9.93
C TYR A 57 -1.69 12.32 -11.40
N ASP A 58 -1.29 13.51 -11.84
CA ASP A 58 -0.71 13.75 -13.15
C ASP A 58 0.58 14.56 -12.97
N VAL A 59 1.68 13.98 -13.44
CA VAL A 59 3.02 14.58 -13.41
C VAL A 59 3.16 15.61 -14.55
N SER A 60 2.35 15.52 -15.60
CA SER A 60 2.44 16.39 -16.78
C SER A 60 1.72 17.74 -16.61
N ALA A 61 0.93 17.89 -15.55
CA ALA A 61 0.10 19.09 -15.28
C ALA A 61 -0.88 19.45 -16.42
N ASN A 62 -1.19 18.49 -17.30
CA ASN A 62 -2.08 18.67 -18.45
C ASN A 62 -3.53 18.28 -18.16
N LEU A 63 -3.87 18.14 -16.87
CA LEU A 63 -5.16 17.67 -16.32
C LEU A 63 -6.42 18.35 -16.87
N ALA A 64 -6.31 19.44 -17.64
CA ALA A 64 -7.45 20.16 -18.19
C ALA A 64 -7.12 20.89 -19.51
N HIS A 65 -6.59 20.20 -20.52
CA HIS A 65 -6.70 20.76 -21.88
C HIS A 65 -8.16 20.63 -22.36
N LYS A 66 -8.75 21.75 -22.77
CA LYS A 66 -10.16 21.86 -23.20
C LYS A 66 -10.55 20.88 -24.32
N ASP A 67 -9.55 20.42 -25.07
CA ASP A 67 -9.71 19.64 -26.30
C ASP A 67 -9.19 18.20 -26.20
N THR A 68 -8.72 17.76 -25.02
CA THR A 68 -8.19 16.40 -24.83
C THR A 68 -8.88 15.68 -23.70
N TRP A 69 -9.27 14.43 -23.98
CA TRP A 69 -9.81 13.53 -22.97
C TRP A 69 -8.73 13.21 -21.92
N PRO A 70 -9.01 13.35 -20.61
CA PRO A 70 -8.07 12.98 -19.57
C PRO A 70 -8.02 11.45 -19.47
N ALA A 71 -7.19 10.83 -20.30
CA ALA A 71 -6.81 9.43 -20.19
C ALA A 71 -5.42 9.33 -19.57
N GLY A 72 -5.14 8.23 -18.88
CA GLY A 72 -3.79 7.99 -18.34
C GLY A 72 -3.58 8.48 -16.91
N LEU A 73 -4.64 8.81 -16.16
CA LEU A 73 -4.49 9.33 -14.81
C LEU A 73 -4.00 8.24 -13.87
N ARG A 74 -2.86 8.46 -13.24
CA ARG A 74 -2.25 7.47 -12.35
C ARG A 74 -2.89 7.53 -10.98
N LEU A 75 -3.26 6.38 -10.44
CA LEU A 75 -3.84 6.25 -9.11
C LEU A 75 -2.77 6.41 -8.05
N MET A 76 -3.07 7.20 -7.03
CA MET A 76 -2.27 7.19 -5.81
C MET A 76 -2.59 5.97 -4.93
N ARG A 77 -3.83 5.47 -5.02
CA ARG A 77 -4.36 4.33 -4.26
C ARG A 77 -5.70 3.84 -4.83
N GLY A 78 -6.25 2.78 -4.24
CA GLY A 78 -7.56 2.24 -4.63
C GLY A 78 -7.50 1.33 -5.86
N HIS A 79 -6.34 0.73 -6.13
CA HIS A 79 -6.16 -0.22 -7.25
C HIS A 79 -7.08 -1.42 -7.10
N LEU A 80 -7.16 -2.00 -5.90
CA LEU A 80 -7.90 -3.24 -5.63
C LEU A 80 -9.38 -3.19 -6.08
N PRO A 81 -10.20 -2.18 -5.76
CA PRO A 81 -11.57 -2.05 -6.26
C PRO A 81 -11.68 -1.96 -7.78
N LEU A 82 -10.73 -1.29 -8.43
CA LEU A 82 -10.76 -1.13 -9.88
C LEU A 82 -10.33 -2.41 -10.59
N LEU A 83 -9.34 -3.12 -10.06
CA LEU A 83 -8.96 -4.46 -10.52
C LEU A 83 -10.11 -5.45 -10.35
N ALA A 84 -10.79 -5.43 -9.20
CA ALA A 84 -11.98 -6.24 -8.95
C ALA A 84 -13.07 -5.95 -10.00
N TRP A 85 -13.27 -4.67 -10.34
CA TRP A 85 -14.20 -4.29 -11.40
C TRP A 85 -13.77 -4.82 -12.78
N TYR A 86 -12.49 -4.70 -13.14
CA TYR A 86 -11.97 -5.22 -14.41
C TYR A 86 -12.16 -6.73 -14.53
N MET A 87 -11.90 -7.46 -13.43
CA MET A 87 -12.12 -8.90 -13.38
C MET A 87 -13.60 -9.27 -13.48
N ALA A 88 -14.48 -8.56 -12.78
CA ALA A 88 -15.91 -8.75 -12.89
C ALA A 88 -16.41 -8.55 -14.33
N MET A 89 -15.94 -7.48 -14.98
CA MET A 89 -16.31 -7.15 -16.35
C MET A 89 -15.80 -8.21 -17.33
N ALA A 90 -14.53 -8.63 -17.20
CA ALA A 90 -13.95 -9.68 -18.02
C ALA A 90 -14.72 -11.00 -17.88
N ARG A 91 -15.09 -11.40 -16.65
CA ARG A 91 -15.89 -12.61 -16.41
C ARG A 91 -17.28 -12.51 -17.02
N ALA A 92 -17.97 -11.38 -16.85
CA ALA A 92 -19.30 -11.17 -17.43
C ALA A 92 -19.27 -11.22 -18.97
N LEU A 93 -18.24 -10.65 -19.59
CA LEU A 93 -18.04 -10.71 -21.04
C LEU A 93 -17.79 -12.14 -21.53
N VAL A 94 -16.92 -12.90 -20.85
CA VAL A 94 -16.65 -14.31 -21.18
C VAL A 94 -17.91 -15.17 -21.05
N GLN A 95 -18.78 -14.85 -20.09
CA GLN A 95 -20.04 -15.56 -19.87
C GLN A 95 -21.18 -15.07 -20.76
N ASN A 96 -20.97 -14.02 -21.57
CA ASN A 96 -22.02 -13.33 -22.33
C ASN A 96 -23.21 -12.86 -21.46
N ASP A 97 -22.95 -12.46 -20.21
CA ASP A 97 -23.99 -11.93 -19.32
C ASP A 97 -24.20 -10.43 -19.57
N GLU A 98 -25.02 -10.10 -20.57
CA GLU A 98 -25.32 -8.73 -20.96
C GLU A 98 -25.91 -7.89 -19.81
N LYS A 99 -26.74 -8.50 -18.94
CA LYS A 99 -27.34 -7.79 -17.80
C LYS A 99 -26.22 -7.35 -16.84
N ARG A 100 -25.27 -8.23 -16.56
CA ARG A 100 -24.13 -7.92 -15.70
C ARG A 100 -23.16 -6.92 -16.32
N VAL A 101 -22.88 -7.04 -17.61
CA VAL A 101 -22.05 -6.06 -18.34
C VAL A 101 -22.64 -4.66 -18.22
N ASN A 102 -23.95 -4.49 -18.46
CA ASN A 102 -24.62 -3.20 -18.34
C ASN A 102 -24.54 -2.61 -16.93
N GLN A 103 -24.65 -3.44 -15.89
CA GLN A 103 -24.52 -2.98 -14.51
C GLN A 103 -23.11 -2.53 -14.16
N LEU A 104 -22.11 -3.31 -14.57
CA LEU A 104 -20.70 -2.98 -14.35
C LEU A 104 -20.32 -1.74 -15.15
N PHE A 105 -20.81 -1.59 -16.38
CA PHE A 105 -20.63 -0.39 -17.18
C PHE A 105 -21.19 0.84 -16.44
N ASN A 106 -22.44 0.78 -15.96
CA ASN A 106 -23.03 1.84 -15.16
C ASN A 106 -22.20 2.15 -13.90
N MET A 107 -21.72 1.13 -13.18
CA MET A 107 -20.81 1.31 -12.05
C MET A 107 -19.53 2.05 -12.46
N GLY A 108 -18.92 1.68 -13.59
CA GLY A 108 -17.72 2.33 -14.14
C GLY A 108 -17.91 3.81 -14.45
N MET A 109 -19.15 4.24 -14.73
CA MET A 109 -19.53 5.64 -14.97
C MET A 109 -19.79 6.45 -13.69
N THR A 110 -19.86 5.80 -12.52
CA THR A 110 -20.08 6.48 -11.22
C THR A 110 -18.78 6.83 -10.49
N LEU A 111 -17.62 6.56 -11.10
CA LEU A 111 -16.33 6.81 -10.49
C LEU A 111 -16.12 8.32 -10.24
N THR A 112 -15.74 8.69 -9.03
CA THR A 112 -15.31 10.05 -8.72
C THR A 112 -13.79 10.08 -8.66
N LEU A 113 -13.16 10.94 -9.46
CA LEU A 113 -11.71 11.12 -9.46
C LEU A 113 -11.34 12.43 -8.77
N ARG A 114 -10.37 12.36 -7.85
CA ARG A 114 -9.77 13.53 -7.22
C ARG A 114 -8.36 13.71 -7.74
N ALA A 115 -8.19 14.68 -8.61
CA ALA A 115 -6.96 14.89 -9.34
C ALA A 115 -6.03 15.90 -8.68
N TYR A 116 -4.75 15.54 -8.68
CA TYR A 116 -3.66 16.30 -8.10
C TYR A 116 -2.49 16.47 -9.08
N THR A 117 -1.96 17.68 -9.14
CA THR A 117 -0.71 18.00 -9.86
C THR A 117 0.43 18.03 -8.84
N LEU A 118 0.85 16.85 -8.36
CA LEU A 118 1.89 16.71 -7.34
C LEU A 118 3.05 15.89 -7.89
N LYS A 119 4.24 16.15 -7.37
CA LYS A 119 5.47 15.41 -7.69
C LYS A 119 6.27 15.20 -6.41
N GLY A 120 7.35 14.46 -6.49
CA GLY A 120 8.37 14.59 -5.46
C GLY A 120 7.91 14.01 -4.13
N GLN A 121 8.22 14.74 -3.07
CA GLN A 121 7.80 14.46 -1.71
C GLN A 121 6.32 14.76 -1.46
N GLU A 122 5.78 15.81 -2.10
CA GLU A 122 4.38 16.21 -1.90
C GLU A 122 3.41 15.11 -2.34
N LEU A 123 3.75 14.39 -3.42
CA LEU A 123 3.01 13.23 -3.88
C LEU A 123 2.98 12.11 -2.82
N LEU A 124 4.14 11.81 -2.22
CA LEU A 124 4.27 10.79 -1.18
C LEU A 124 3.45 11.15 0.06
N LEU A 125 3.61 12.37 0.57
CA LEU A 125 2.85 12.89 1.71
C LEU A 125 1.35 12.83 1.44
N LYS A 126 0.93 13.29 0.25
CA LYS A 126 -0.48 13.27 -0.11
C LYS A 126 -1.03 11.85 -0.22
N SER A 127 -0.26 10.91 -0.74
CA SER A 127 -0.66 9.50 -0.81
C SER A 127 -0.90 8.88 0.58
N LEU A 128 -0.07 9.26 1.57
CA LEU A 128 -0.22 8.81 2.97
C LEU A 128 -1.49 9.38 3.62
N ILE A 129 -1.73 10.69 3.44
CA ILE A 129 -2.95 11.35 3.94
C ILE A 129 -4.18 10.73 3.31
N GLU A 130 -4.13 10.56 1.98
CA GLU A 130 -5.26 9.98 1.27
C GLU A 130 -5.46 8.53 1.68
N SER A 131 -4.44 7.72 2.02
CA SER A 131 -4.62 6.32 2.42
C SER A 131 -5.65 6.12 3.55
N GLU A 132 -5.66 7.04 4.51
CA GLU A 132 -6.57 7.02 5.66
C GLU A 132 -7.93 7.67 5.40
N SER A 133 -8.12 8.33 4.25
CA SER A 133 -9.37 9.03 3.91
C SER A 133 -10.52 8.09 3.58
N VAL A 134 -10.26 6.79 3.44
CA VAL A 134 -11.24 5.78 3.05
C VAL A 134 -11.57 4.87 4.23
N LYS A 135 -12.87 4.74 4.51
CA LYS A 135 -13.41 3.93 5.62
C LYS A 135 -13.43 2.42 5.34
N ILE A 136 -12.69 1.95 4.33
CA ILE A 136 -12.61 0.54 3.95
C ILE A 136 -11.18 0.09 4.28
N PRO A 137 -10.97 -0.68 5.36
CA PRO A 137 -9.65 -1.10 5.83
C PRO A 137 -8.83 -1.83 4.76
N GLU A 138 -9.49 -2.59 3.91
CA GLU A 138 -8.86 -3.34 2.81
C GLU A 138 -8.27 -2.42 1.71
N LEU A 139 -8.58 -1.12 1.76
CA LEU A 139 -8.06 -0.12 0.83
C LEU A 139 -6.99 0.78 1.45
N ALA A 140 -6.79 0.71 2.76
CA ALA A 140 -5.76 1.46 3.46
C ALA A 140 -4.39 0.78 3.28
N ASP A 141 -3.34 1.58 3.35
CA ASP A 141 -1.96 1.12 3.24
C ASP A 141 -1.67 0.07 4.31
N SER A 142 -0.97 -1.00 3.93
CA SER A 142 -0.36 -1.86 4.94
C SER A 142 0.75 -1.10 5.67
N PHE A 143 1.14 -1.55 6.87
CA PHE A 143 2.25 -0.90 7.56
C PHE A 143 3.56 -0.93 6.75
N GLN A 144 3.75 -1.95 5.91
CA GLN A 144 4.87 -2.03 4.98
C GLN A 144 4.84 -0.87 3.97
N ASP A 145 3.70 -0.62 3.31
CA ASP A 145 3.57 0.44 2.31
C ASP A 145 3.76 1.82 2.95
N PHE A 146 3.17 2.02 4.12
CA PHE A 146 3.38 3.21 4.94
C PHE A 146 4.87 3.41 5.23
N SER A 147 5.56 2.35 5.64
CA SER A 147 6.99 2.40 5.98
C SER A 147 7.86 2.79 4.79
N TYR A 148 7.60 2.21 3.61
CA TYR A 148 8.34 2.55 2.39
C TYR A 148 8.10 4.00 1.96
N LYS A 149 6.86 4.50 2.02
CA LYS A 149 6.53 5.89 1.70
C LYS A 149 7.22 6.88 2.66
N VAL A 150 7.21 6.59 3.96
CA VAL A 150 7.93 7.40 4.98
C VAL A 150 9.43 7.42 4.72
N MET A 151 10.04 6.28 4.41
CA MET A 151 11.47 6.22 4.09
C MET A 151 11.80 7.01 2.82
N ARG A 152 10.97 6.93 1.78
CA ARG A 152 11.19 7.70 0.55
C ARG A 152 11.09 9.21 0.76
N ILE A 153 10.18 9.67 1.63
CA ILE A 153 10.14 11.08 2.05
C ILE A 153 11.48 11.48 2.67
N GLN A 154 12.00 10.66 3.59
CA GLN A 154 13.29 10.92 4.23
C GLN A 154 14.45 10.94 3.22
N THR A 155 14.50 9.97 2.30
CA THR A 155 15.55 9.87 1.27
C THR A 155 15.52 11.04 0.29
N LYS A 156 14.33 11.56 -0.07
CA LYS A 156 14.23 12.72 -0.97
C LYS A 156 14.86 13.97 -0.36
N TYR A 157 14.60 14.25 0.92
CA TYR A 157 15.30 15.33 1.65
C TYR A 157 16.83 15.18 1.58
N ILE A 158 17.34 13.97 1.85
CA ILE A 158 18.78 13.69 1.78
C ILE A 158 19.32 13.93 0.37
N SER A 159 18.61 13.50 -0.67
CA SER A 159 19.02 13.69 -2.06
C SER A 159 19.02 15.15 -2.52
N GLU A 160 18.21 16.00 -1.87
CA GLU A 160 18.15 17.44 -2.10
C GLU A 160 19.20 18.21 -1.25
N GLY A 161 20.05 17.50 -0.51
CA GLY A 161 21.11 18.08 0.31
C GLY A 161 20.68 18.51 1.71
N GLU A 162 19.44 18.22 2.11
CA GLU A 162 18.90 18.53 3.43
C GLU A 162 18.78 17.24 4.26
N GLU A 163 19.64 17.07 5.27
CA GLU A 163 19.47 15.95 6.20
C GLU A 163 18.30 16.23 7.16
N ILE A 164 17.16 15.57 6.94
CA ILE A 164 16.03 15.65 7.87
C ILE A 164 16.22 14.67 9.04
N LYS A 165 16.33 15.23 10.25
CA LYS A 165 16.38 14.42 11.48
C LYS A 165 15.04 13.74 11.73
N GLN A 166 15.04 12.59 12.40
CA GLN A 166 13.80 11.87 12.74
C GLN A 166 12.77 12.73 13.49
N SER A 167 13.22 13.66 14.35
CA SER A 167 12.32 14.58 15.05
C SER A 167 11.65 15.60 14.10
N GLN A 168 12.38 16.08 13.09
CA GLN A 168 11.84 16.99 12.08
C GLN A 168 10.88 16.24 11.15
N LEU A 169 11.23 15.02 10.74
CA LEU A 169 10.35 14.16 9.97
C LEU A 169 9.05 13.85 10.72
N LEU A 170 9.12 13.55 12.02
CA LEU A 170 7.94 13.34 12.85
C LEU A 170 7.04 14.58 12.87
N ASN A 171 7.63 15.76 13.09
CA ASN A 171 6.88 17.02 13.14
C ASN A 171 6.23 17.33 11.79
N LEU A 172 6.92 17.08 10.68
CA LEU A 172 6.38 17.24 9.33
C LEU A 172 5.16 16.34 9.12
N LEU A 173 5.30 15.03 9.37
CA LEU A 173 4.20 14.07 9.22
C LEU A 173 2.99 14.43 10.08
N GLN A 174 3.22 14.90 11.31
CA GLN A 174 2.15 15.34 12.21
C GLN A 174 1.48 16.64 11.75
N ALA A 175 2.26 17.62 11.27
CA ALA A 175 1.75 18.90 10.78
C ALA A 175 0.85 18.71 9.55
N ASP A 176 1.21 17.79 8.66
CA ASP A 176 0.41 17.43 7.48
C ASP A 176 -0.77 16.51 7.78
N GLY A 177 -0.94 16.10 9.05
CA GLY A 177 -2.06 15.27 9.48
C GLY A 177 -1.96 13.81 9.02
N VAL A 178 -0.75 13.31 8.75
CA VAL A 178 -0.53 11.91 8.39
C VAL A 178 -0.96 11.00 9.55
N ARG A 179 -1.69 9.94 9.19
CA ARG A 179 -2.22 8.93 10.11
C ARG A 179 -1.90 7.54 9.61
N PHE A 180 -2.01 6.57 10.50
CA PHE A 180 -2.00 5.15 10.18
C PHE A 180 -3.00 4.43 11.07
N ASN A 181 -3.97 3.73 10.47
CA ASN A 181 -5.10 3.09 11.15
C ASN A 181 -5.81 4.02 12.15
N GLY A 182 -6.12 5.24 11.69
CA GLY A 182 -6.82 6.29 12.43
C GLY A 182 -5.97 7.04 13.46
N ALA A 183 -4.80 6.53 13.84
CA ALA A 183 -3.91 7.15 14.80
C ALA A 183 -2.94 8.14 14.13
N SER A 184 -2.71 9.30 14.75
CA SER A 184 -1.65 10.22 14.33
C SER A 184 -0.29 9.54 14.47
N VAL A 185 0.62 9.81 13.53
CA VAL A 185 1.99 9.29 13.60
C VAL A 185 2.64 9.74 14.91
N ASN A 186 3.31 8.81 15.58
CA ASN A 186 4.05 9.04 16.82
C ASN A 186 5.49 8.52 16.70
N LYS A 187 6.32 8.83 17.69
CA LYS A 187 7.75 8.46 17.69
C LYS A 187 7.98 6.96 17.52
N THR A 188 7.23 6.13 18.25
CA THR A 188 7.37 4.66 18.18
C THR A 188 6.97 4.12 16.81
N MET A 189 5.89 4.65 16.24
CA MET A 189 5.44 4.29 14.89
C MET A 189 6.46 4.69 13.84
N LEU A 190 7.01 5.90 13.90
CA LEU A 190 8.07 6.36 12.98
C LEU A 190 9.33 5.51 13.08
N GLN A 191 9.78 5.18 14.30
CA GLN A 191 10.92 4.28 14.50
C GLN A 191 10.66 2.89 13.94
N GLY A 192 9.45 2.37 14.13
CA GLY A 192 9.03 1.11 13.53
C GLY A 192 9.07 1.17 12.00
N ALA A 193 8.54 2.24 11.41
CA ALA A 193 8.49 2.42 9.97
C ALA A 193 9.89 2.48 9.34
N ILE A 194 10.79 3.24 9.96
CA ILE A 194 12.19 3.31 9.53
C ILE A 194 12.87 1.94 9.64
N ALA A 195 12.66 1.21 10.75
CA ALA A 195 13.24 -0.12 10.93
C ALA A 195 12.76 -1.11 9.86
N VAL A 196 11.45 -1.14 9.60
CA VAL A 196 10.84 -1.97 8.54
C VAL A 196 11.43 -1.62 7.18
N ALA A 197 11.39 -0.35 6.77
CA ALA A 197 11.87 0.04 5.45
C ALA A 197 13.39 -0.19 5.22
N THR A 198 14.20 -0.17 6.28
CA THR A 198 15.66 -0.42 6.18
C THR A 198 16.03 -1.90 6.18
N THR A 199 15.26 -2.72 6.92
CA THR A 199 15.60 -4.12 7.23
C THR A 199 14.78 -5.11 6.41
N LEU A 200 13.59 -4.74 5.97
CA LEU A 200 12.80 -5.60 5.08
C LEU A 200 13.43 -5.57 3.69
N ASP A 201 13.92 -6.73 3.26
CA ASP A 201 14.44 -6.89 1.90
C ASP A 201 13.35 -6.54 0.88
N PRO A 202 13.63 -5.62 -0.08
CA PRO A 202 12.62 -5.11 -0.99
C PRO A 202 12.13 -6.13 -2.01
N VAL A 203 12.82 -7.26 -2.17
CA VAL A 203 12.48 -8.29 -3.17
C VAL A 203 11.89 -9.51 -2.47
N ASP A 204 12.67 -10.23 -1.68
CA ASP A 204 12.26 -11.51 -1.13
C ASP A 204 11.49 -11.33 0.19
N GLY A 205 11.91 -10.38 1.03
CA GLY A 205 11.20 -10.03 2.27
C GLY A 205 9.76 -9.57 1.98
N VAL A 206 9.59 -8.70 0.99
CA VAL A 206 8.28 -8.25 0.49
C VAL A 206 7.45 -9.42 -0.03
N LYS A 207 7.98 -10.27 -0.91
CA LYS A 207 7.23 -11.43 -1.45
C LYS A 207 6.67 -12.34 -0.35
N ILE A 208 7.46 -12.63 0.68
CA ILE A 208 7.03 -13.49 1.79
C ILE A 208 5.93 -12.78 2.59
N LEU A 209 6.09 -11.50 2.88
CA LEU A 209 5.10 -10.71 3.61
C LEU A 209 3.78 -10.58 2.83
N THR A 210 3.84 -10.29 1.53
CA THR A 210 2.68 -10.31 0.62
C THR A 210 2.00 -11.67 0.64
N ARG A 211 2.76 -12.77 0.64
CA ARG A 211 2.21 -14.12 0.71
C ARG A 211 1.48 -14.38 2.02
N ILE A 212 2.04 -13.95 3.16
CA ILE A 212 1.37 -14.02 4.46
C ILE A 212 0.06 -13.23 4.43
N HIS A 213 0.08 -11.99 3.93
CA HIS A 213 -1.12 -11.16 3.81
C HIS A 213 -2.21 -11.84 2.99
N ARG A 214 -1.84 -12.41 1.83
CA ARG A 214 -2.78 -13.10 0.94
C ARG A 214 -3.42 -14.31 1.61
N GLU A 215 -2.60 -15.16 2.24
CA GLU A 215 -3.08 -16.45 2.74
C GLU A 215 -3.77 -16.32 4.10
N HIS A 216 -3.31 -15.42 4.96
CA HIS A 216 -3.74 -15.33 6.37
C HIS A 216 -4.31 -13.97 6.79
N GLY A 217 -4.26 -12.95 5.94
CA GLY A 217 -4.74 -11.60 6.26
C GLY A 217 -3.65 -10.66 6.77
N ARG A 218 -3.94 -9.35 6.71
CA ARG A 218 -3.03 -8.28 7.14
C ARG A 218 -2.99 -8.07 8.65
N ASP A 219 -3.99 -8.55 9.38
CA ASP A 219 -4.10 -8.51 10.85
C ASP A 219 -2.96 -9.25 11.57
N ILE A 220 -2.33 -10.20 10.87
CA ILE A 220 -1.20 -10.96 11.40
C ILE A 220 0.02 -10.07 11.64
N LEU A 221 0.38 -9.17 10.71
CA LEU A 221 1.59 -8.36 10.82
C LEU A 221 1.42 -6.86 10.53
N SER A 222 0.46 -6.46 9.70
CA SER A 222 0.50 -5.16 8.98
C SER A 222 -0.75 -4.28 9.11
N ASN A 223 -1.85 -4.73 9.74
CA ASN A 223 -2.96 -3.84 10.16
C ASN A 223 -2.59 -2.98 11.36
N GLY A 224 -1.54 -3.34 12.08
CA GLY A 224 -0.98 -2.54 13.17
C GLY A 224 0.51 -2.44 12.97
N TYR A 225 1.12 -1.35 13.43
CA TYR A 225 2.55 -1.17 13.24
C TYR A 225 3.39 -2.02 14.19
N ALA A 226 2.84 -2.36 15.36
CA ALA A 226 3.62 -2.90 16.47
C ALA A 226 4.24 -4.27 16.19
N LYS A 227 3.51 -5.18 15.55
CA LYS A 227 3.96 -6.57 15.31
C LYS A 227 5.13 -6.61 14.34
N LEU A 228 4.94 -6.08 13.12
CA LEU A 228 6.00 -6.03 12.11
C LEU A 228 7.20 -5.22 12.62
N ALA A 229 6.98 -4.06 13.22
CA ALA A 229 8.07 -3.26 13.79
C ALA A 229 8.87 -4.03 14.86
N ARG A 230 8.21 -4.75 15.77
CA ARG A 230 8.87 -5.52 16.83
C ARG A 230 9.69 -6.68 16.26
N VAL A 231 9.13 -7.45 15.33
CA VAL A 231 9.84 -8.55 14.68
C VAL A 231 11.08 -8.03 13.95
N THR A 232 10.94 -6.92 13.21
CA THR A 232 12.07 -6.27 12.55
C THR A 232 13.13 -5.78 13.54
N GLN A 233 12.74 -5.09 14.61
CA GLN A 233 13.67 -4.61 15.64
C GLN A 233 14.43 -5.74 16.31
N ILE A 234 13.76 -6.87 16.57
CA ILE A 234 14.40 -8.07 17.13
C ILE A 234 15.45 -8.60 16.15
N ALA A 235 15.11 -8.73 14.86
CA ALA A 235 16.05 -9.19 13.84
C ALA A 235 17.29 -8.28 13.74
N SER A 236 17.11 -6.96 13.66
CA SER A 236 18.24 -6.01 13.63
C SER A 236 19.11 -6.05 14.88
N LYS A 237 18.48 -6.19 16.07
CA LYS A 237 19.20 -6.32 17.34
C LYS A 237 20.02 -7.60 17.38
N GLN A 238 19.46 -8.73 16.94
CA GLN A 238 20.19 -9.99 16.88
C GLN A 238 21.35 -9.90 15.90
N ALA A 239 21.16 -9.32 14.73
CA ALA A 239 22.25 -9.09 13.76
C ALA A 239 23.43 -8.33 14.38
N THR A 240 23.14 -7.26 15.14
CA THR A 240 24.17 -6.48 15.84
C THR A 240 24.92 -7.32 16.88
N LEU A 241 24.22 -8.18 17.62
CA LEU A 241 24.84 -9.07 18.60
C LEU A 241 25.70 -10.17 17.95
N TYR A 242 25.28 -10.67 16.79
CA TYR A 242 26.03 -11.66 16.02
C TYR A 242 27.29 -11.04 15.41
N SER A 243 27.21 -9.85 14.81
CA SER A 243 28.36 -9.17 14.20
C SER A 243 29.42 -8.78 15.23
N GLN A 244 29.03 -8.51 16.48
CA GLN A 244 29.97 -8.28 17.59
C GLN A 244 30.70 -9.56 18.04
N ARG A 245 30.18 -10.74 17.67
CA ARG A 245 30.71 -12.05 18.08
C ARG A 245 31.41 -12.80 16.95
N SER A 246 31.10 -12.50 15.69
CA SER A 246 31.73 -13.11 14.52
C SER A 246 32.84 -12.23 13.93
N VAL A 247 33.84 -12.86 13.29
CA VAL A 247 34.95 -12.19 12.57
C VAL A 247 34.61 -12.07 11.07
N THR A 248 33.33 -12.00 10.73
CA THR A 248 32.86 -11.98 9.33
C THR A 248 32.59 -10.55 8.89
N ASP A 249 33.05 -10.20 7.68
CA ASP A 249 32.89 -8.87 7.05
C ASP A 249 31.46 -8.57 6.56
N ASP A 250 30.48 -9.43 6.85
CA ASP A 250 29.09 -9.22 6.44
C ASP A 250 28.55 -7.95 7.11
N SER A 251 27.92 -7.08 6.31
CA SER A 251 27.32 -5.87 6.84
C SER A 251 26.22 -6.25 7.86
N VAL A 252 26.21 -5.58 9.02
CA VAL A 252 25.20 -5.80 10.07
C VAL A 252 23.78 -5.69 9.51
N GLN A 253 23.60 -4.85 8.49
CA GLN A 253 22.34 -4.63 7.81
C GLN A 253 21.90 -5.84 6.99
N ASP A 254 22.80 -6.49 6.25
CA ASP A 254 22.48 -7.68 5.44
C ASP A 254 22.17 -8.89 6.31
N LEU A 255 22.88 -9.02 7.44
CA LEU A 255 22.54 -10.02 8.44
C LEU A 255 21.16 -9.76 9.06
N GLY A 256 20.81 -8.49 9.33
CA GLY A 256 19.48 -8.09 9.80
C GLY A 256 18.38 -8.46 8.81
N ARG A 257 18.60 -8.20 7.51
CA ARG A 257 17.69 -8.57 6.41
C ARG A 257 17.47 -10.08 6.36
N SER A 258 18.57 -10.84 6.38
CA SER A 258 18.53 -12.31 6.31
C SER A 258 17.79 -12.93 7.50
N LEU A 259 18.03 -12.42 8.71
CA LEU A 259 17.33 -12.87 9.91
C LEU A 259 15.83 -12.54 9.87
N LEU A 260 15.47 -11.35 9.39
CA LEU A 260 14.06 -10.97 9.23
C LEU A 260 13.38 -11.87 8.20
N GLN A 261 14.01 -12.09 7.05
CA GLN A 261 13.48 -12.98 6.01
C GLN A 261 13.24 -14.39 6.55
N TYR A 262 14.25 -14.99 7.20
CA TYR A 262 14.12 -16.31 7.82
C TYR A 262 12.98 -16.37 8.85
N THR A 263 12.81 -15.30 9.64
CA THR A 263 11.73 -15.20 10.63
C THR A 263 10.36 -15.16 9.96
N LEU A 264 10.21 -14.40 8.87
CA LEU A 264 8.96 -14.34 8.11
C LEU A 264 8.64 -15.68 7.44
N GLU A 265 9.63 -16.38 6.88
CA GLU A 265 9.43 -17.73 6.31
C GLU A 265 9.02 -18.74 7.37
N SER A 266 9.68 -18.71 8.53
CA SER A 266 9.36 -19.58 9.65
C SER A 266 7.94 -19.34 10.15
N LEU A 267 7.53 -18.07 10.27
CA LEU A 267 6.16 -17.69 10.61
C LEU A 267 5.16 -18.19 9.57
N TYR A 268 5.45 -18.02 8.28
CA TYR A 268 4.59 -18.52 7.20
C TYR A 268 4.38 -20.04 7.30
N ILE A 269 5.45 -20.82 7.52
CA ILE A 269 5.37 -22.26 7.69
C ILE A 269 4.53 -22.63 8.91
N ALA A 270 4.71 -21.93 10.03
CA ALA A 270 3.97 -22.19 11.26
C ALA A 270 2.46 -21.90 11.10
N LEU A 271 2.10 -20.78 10.47
CA LEU A 271 0.71 -20.43 10.15
C LEU A 271 0.06 -21.48 9.23
N LYS A 272 0.78 -21.91 8.19
CA LYS A 272 0.28 -22.94 7.25
C LYS A 272 0.04 -24.30 7.91
N ARG A 273 0.78 -24.62 8.97
CA ARG A 273 0.64 -25.87 9.73
C ARG A 273 -0.36 -25.77 10.88
N GLU A 274 -1.07 -24.64 11.02
CA GLU A 274 -1.92 -24.33 12.18
C GLU A 274 -1.16 -24.42 13.52
N GLN A 275 0.16 -24.27 13.50
CA GLN A 275 1.04 -24.36 14.67
C GLN A 275 1.12 -23.04 15.46
N CYS A 276 0.39 -22.02 15.01
CA CYS A 276 0.25 -20.74 15.70
C CYS A 276 -1.23 -20.36 15.72
N GLU A 277 -1.83 -20.28 16.91
CA GLU A 277 -3.06 -19.51 17.05
C GLU A 277 -2.74 -18.02 16.82
N PRO A 278 -3.54 -17.28 16.02
CA PRO A 278 -3.35 -15.84 15.80
C PRO A 278 -3.31 -14.99 17.09
N SER A 279 -3.83 -15.53 18.19
CA SER A 279 -3.86 -14.96 19.54
C SER A 279 -2.46 -14.82 20.19
N LEU A 280 -1.46 -15.60 19.77
CA LEU A 280 -0.15 -15.67 20.45
C LEU A 280 0.83 -14.54 20.09
N LEU A 281 0.56 -13.76 19.04
CA LEU A 281 1.39 -12.61 18.65
C LEU A 281 0.96 -11.30 19.35
N GLY A 282 0.06 -11.38 20.33
CA GLY A 282 -0.60 -10.26 21.00
C GLY A 282 -0.17 -9.99 22.45
N GLN A 283 0.95 -10.53 22.94
CA GLN A 283 1.51 -10.21 24.26
C GLN A 283 2.85 -9.45 24.18
#